data_AF-A0A843CAQ7-F1
#
_entry.id   AF-A0A843CAQ7-F1
#
_cell.length_a   1.000
_cell.length_b   1.000
_cell.length_c   1.000
_cell.angle_alpha   90.00
_cell.angle_beta   90.00
_cell.angle_gamma   90.00
#
_symmetry.space_group_name_H-M   'P 1'
#
loop_
_entity.id
_entity.type
_entity.pdbx_description
1 polymer ?
#
loop_
_entity_poly.entity_id
_entity_poly.type
_entity_poly.pdbx_seq_one_letter_code
_entity_poly.pdbx_strand_id
1 'polypeptide(L)'
;MTGSNPNVGFKNVYVEFDSMAGHNLLAAAKTNLASAFSAKGITFALDDTTDSTITHLDNINAWFDIDANRNNDFDSLKAQYFGASTERPTITNAGTYSLVAGTPVKLRATGIAITTPAGAEYTQGTIIIKERITVSNTATMTFSTPAISAVAGVEFGTPSSTTTATGTSRVVVTKIPFATTAAKSFTLPTIDTSVTPSTGTVALASGSGQMAVTTTKLDAKAQAYYYGLGAHAIGSSGCNSPSGLAEPLGNDFIIALGCAPFGESNGSHTGPEGTIEEQSGTILHELGHNFNLSHGGPGKILVSSATSGAVGTVPADKDQNCKPNHSSVMNYARQVPMPLGYLTVANWNLSYSSGLFQGSPLTEAALNESLGVRSSSATTPQIVWAAIATGSTATHVIIKTGSSTTSAAVTATAINWDNDGSTSETSAAATDINNFGIIGCGLTTSGIVLEDYDEWNNLQFNFRTTTGAQTMDGTHSSAHKTAELTAPIAANVTQSLYDSGLLWKMAGFYHPVDMNGVVNTVKGGQSVPLKFEVFDGIPAGTTERTSVLDISKFTQAKLPSCTDFAATPADAIEITNTGGTSLKYDTTAGQFQANWKTPKLPNTCWVVKVNATNNGESLTAYFKLK
;
A
#
# COMPACT_ATOMS: atom_id res chain seq x y z
N MET A 1 -18.27 -5.38 -20.32
CA MET A 1 -17.33 -6.40 -20.82
C MET A 1 -18.09 -7.43 -21.65
N THR A 2 -17.91 -7.46 -22.97
CA THR A 2 -18.45 -8.52 -23.84
C THR A 2 -17.28 -9.24 -24.49
N GLY A 3 -17.08 -10.52 -24.16
CA GLY A 3 -16.27 -11.42 -24.98
C GLY A 3 -15.09 -12.12 -24.30
N SER A 4 -15.36 -12.90 -23.26
CA SER A 4 -14.77 -14.24 -23.06
C SER A 4 -15.34 -14.82 -21.77
N ASN A 5 -16.03 -15.96 -21.84
CA ASN A 5 -16.47 -16.67 -20.64
C ASN A 5 -15.23 -17.02 -19.80
N PRO A 6 -15.19 -16.72 -18.49
CA PRO A 6 -14.10 -17.18 -17.63
C PRO A 6 -14.16 -18.70 -17.58
N ASN A 7 -13.25 -19.36 -18.29
CA ASN A 7 -13.09 -20.80 -18.23
C ASN A 7 -12.66 -21.19 -16.82
N VAL A 8 -13.28 -22.22 -16.25
CA VAL A 8 -12.91 -22.80 -14.95
C VAL A 8 -11.46 -23.29 -15.04
N GLY A 9 -10.58 -22.84 -14.14
CA GLY A 9 -9.16 -23.24 -14.08
C GLY A 9 -8.15 -22.19 -14.56
N PHE A 10 -8.58 -21.03 -15.04
CA PHE A 10 -7.67 -19.92 -15.36
C PHE A 10 -7.37 -19.07 -14.12
N LYS A 11 -6.09 -18.73 -13.92
CA LYS A 11 -5.62 -17.79 -12.91
C LYS A 11 -5.84 -16.37 -13.46
N ASN A 12 -6.99 -15.78 -13.14
CA ASN A 12 -7.27 -14.38 -13.44
C ASN A 12 -7.47 -13.64 -12.11
N VAL A 13 -6.93 -12.42 -12.03
CA VAL A 13 -7.05 -11.52 -10.89
C VAL A 13 -7.87 -10.32 -11.34
N TYR A 14 -9.01 -10.12 -10.68
CA TYR A 14 -9.87 -8.97 -10.89
C TYR A 14 -9.80 -8.10 -9.64
N VAL A 15 -9.45 -6.83 -9.81
CA VAL A 15 -9.39 -5.84 -8.75
C VAL A 15 -10.36 -4.73 -9.09
N GLU A 16 -11.18 -4.36 -8.13
CA GLU A 16 -11.86 -3.07 -8.12
C GLU A 16 -11.11 -2.17 -7.13
N PHE A 17 -10.72 -0.97 -7.54
CA PHE A 17 -9.91 -0.08 -6.74
C PHE A 17 -10.52 1.31 -6.70
N ASP A 18 -11.03 1.70 -5.54
CA ASP A 18 -11.51 3.05 -5.31
C ASP A 18 -10.46 3.87 -4.55
N SER A 19 -10.61 5.20 -4.56
CA SER A 19 -9.60 6.08 -3.97
C SER A 19 -10.22 7.31 -3.34
N MET A 20 -9.66 7.71 -2.20
CA MET A 20 -9.85 9.05 -1.67
C MET A 20 -9.36 10.08 -2.68
N ALA A 21 -9.98 11.26 -2.70
CA ALA A 21 -9.57 12.36 -3.55
C ALA A 21 -8.09 12.68 -3.29
N GLY A 22 -7.31 12.63 -4.38
CA GLY A 22 -5.87 12.80 -4.37
C GLY A 22 -5.06 11.54 -4.03
N HIS A 23 -5.66 10.35 -3.98
CA HIS A 23 -4.97 9.07 -3.80
C HIS A 23 -5.22 8.12 -4.97
N ASN A 24 -5.44 8.69 -6.16
CA ASN A 24 -5.77 7.93 -7.36
C ASN A 24 -4.55 7.19 -7.91
N LEU A 25 -4.80 6.03 -8.53
CA LEU A 25 -3.72 5.27 -9.14
C LEU A 25 -3.18 5.93 -10.40
N LEU A 26 -1.87 6.07 -10.45
CA LEU A 26 -1.15 6.52 -11.63
C LEU A 26 -1.27 5.47 -12.74
N ALA A 27 -1.54 5.91 -13.98
CA ALA A 27 -1.73 5.02 -15.12
C ALA A 27 -0.54 4.06 -15.36
N ALA A 28 0.67 4.53 -15.09
CA ALA A 28 1.89 3.73 -15.18
C ALA A 28 1.95 2.64 -14.09
N ALA A 29 1.47 2.91 -12.87
CA ALA A 29 1.42 1.91 -11.80
C ALA A 29 0.50 0.74 -12.19
N LYS A 30 -0.68 1.05 -12.77
CA LYS A 30 -1.61 0.04 -13.32
C LYS A 30 -0.97 -0.80 -14.42
N THR A 31 -0.22 -0.16 -15.32
CA THR A 31 0.49 -0.84 -16.41
C THR A 31 1.59 -1.77 -15.88
N ASN A 32 2.33 -1.33 -14.86
CA ASN A 32 3.37 -2.13 -14.21
C ASN A 32 2.77 -3.38 -13.54
N LEU A 33 1.67 -3.23 -12.79
CA LEU A 33 0.94 -4.35 -12.19
C LEU A 33 0.47 -5.36 -13.24
N ALA A 34 -0.20 -4.89 -14.29
CA ALA A 34 -0.66 -5.75 -15.38
C ALA A 34 0.51 -6.50 -16.05
N SER A 35 1.65 -5.82 -16.24
CA SER A 35 2.86 -6.41 -16.80
C SER A 35 3.44 -7.51 -15.89
N ALA A 36 3.50 -7.28 -14.58
CA ALA A 36 4.03 -8.25 -13.60
C ALA A 36 3.24 -9.57 -13.61
N PHE A 37 1.90 -9.52 -13.65
CA PHE A 37 1.06 -10.71 -13.74
C PHE A 37 1.08 -11.36 -15.13
N SER A 38 1.06 -10.56 -16.20
CA SER A 38 1.09 -11.09 -17.58
C SER A 38 2.38 -11.85 -17.88
N ALA A 39 3.51 -11.44 -17.30
CA ALA A 39 4.79 -12.16 -17.36
C ALA A 39 4.72 -13.57 -16.76
N LYS A 40 3.68 -13.87 -15.97
CA LYS A 40 3.39 -15.17 -15.37
C LYS A 40 2.19 -15.87 -16.01
N GLY A 41 1.69 -15.36 -17.13
CA GLY A 41 0.51 -15.88 -17.82
C GLY A 41 -0.79 -15.70 -17.04
N ILE A 42 -0.83 -14.74 -16.10
CA ILE A 42 -2.00 -14.41 -15.29
C ILE A 42 -2.65 -13.16 -15.87
N THR A 43 -3.95 -13.20 -16.12
CA THR A 43 -4.68 -11.98 -16.51
C THR A 43 -4.91 -11.13 -15.26
N PHE A 44 -4.45 -9.89 -15.27
CA PHE A 44 -4.74 -8.91 -14.23
C PHE A 44 -5.59 -7.79 -14.81
N ALA A 45 -6.78 -7.61 -14.26
CA ALA A 45 -7.70 -6.55 -14.63
C ALA A 45 -8.01 -5.71 -13.39
N LEU A 46 -7.64 -4.44 -13.44
CA LEU A 46 -7.92 -3.46 -12.38
C LEU A 46 -8.88 -2.41 -12.94
N ASP A 47 -10.02 -2.25 -12.27
CA ASP A 47 -10.99 -1.19 -12.53
C ASP A 47 -10.87 -0.13 -11.43
N ASP A 48 -10.44 1.06 -11.81
CA ASP A 48 -10.37 2.26 -10.95
C ASP A 48 -11.25 3.40 -11.46
N THR A 49 -12.17 3.09 -12.38
CA THR A 49 -12.97 4.10 -13.08
C THR A 49 -14.33 4.34 -12.43
N THR A 50 -14.64 3.59 -11.38
CA THR A 50 -15.93 3.60 -10.71
C THR A 50 -16.07 4.82 -9.80
N ASP A 51 -15.18 5.01 -8.82
CA ASP A 51 -15.27 6.11 -7.85
C ASP A 51 -13.89 6.61 -7.37
N SER A 52 -13.27 7.46 -8.20
CA SER A 52 -11.96 8.05 -7.96
C SER A 52 -12.00 9.38 -7.16
N THR A 53 -13.12 9.64 -6.45
CA THR A 53 -13.37 10.93 -5.78
C THR A 53 -14.02 10.76 -4.42
N ILE A 54 -13.75 9.65 -3.71
CA ILE A 54 -14.19 9.50 -2.32
C ILE A 54 -13.65 10.70 -1.53
N THR A 55 -14.45 11.28 -0.64
CA THR A 55 -14.02 12.46 0.15
C THR A 55 -12.69 12.19 0.84
N HIS A 56 -11.73 13.09 0.65
CA HIS A 56 -10.43 13.00 1.30
C HIS A 56 -10.57 13.06 2.83
N LEU A 57 -9.93 12.13 3.51
CA LEU A 57 -9.68 12.17 4.94
C LEU A 57 -8.21 11.91 5.20
N ASP A 58 -7.63 12.69 6.11
CA ASP A 58 -6.24 12.48 6.54
C ASP A 58 -6.04 11.08 7.15
N ASN A 59 -7.08 10.51 7.76
CA ASN A 59 -7.01 9.21 8.41
C ASN A 59 -8.31 8.41 8.20
N ILE A 60 -8.15 7.12 7.91
CA ILE A 60 -9.24 6.15 7.86
C ILE A 60 -8.99 5.02 8.84
N ASN A 61 -10.04 4.55 9.50
CA ASN A 61 -10.01 3.33 10.30
C ASN A 61 -10.05 2.10 9.38
N ALA A 62 -8.96 1.35 9.34
CA ALA A 62 -8.99 -0.01 8.81
C ALA A 62 -9.29 -1.01 9.95
N TRP A 63 -10.12 -2.03 9.76
CA TRP A 63 -11.09 -2.30 8.67
C TRP A 63 -12.46 -1.68 8.96
N PHE A 64 -12.73 -1.51 10.24
CA PHE A 64 -14.04 -1.18 10.75
C PHE A 64 -13.82 -0.29 11.97
N ASP A 65 -14.42 0.89 11.93
CA ASP A 65 -14.82 1.55 13.15
C ASP A 65 -16.30 1.29 13.38
N ILE A 66 -16.77 1.81 14.49
CA ILE A 66 -17.99 1.36 15.09
C ILE A 66 -18.88 2.59 15.43
N ASP A 67 -18.53 3.75 14.86
CA ASP A 67 -19.26 5.01 14.98
C ASP A 67 -20.28 5.20 13.82
N ALA A 68 -21.09 6.26 13.86
CA ALA A 68 -22.16 6.45 12.86
C ALA A 68 -21.68 7.13 11.56
N ASN A 69 -20.45 7.62 11.51
CA ASN A 69 -19.85 8.15 10.31
C ASN A 69 -19.53 6.98 9.39
N ARG A 70 -19.93 7.11 8.12
CA ARG A 70 -19.76 6.05 7.12
C ARG A 70 -18.62 6.36 6.16
N ASN A 71 -17.92 7.47 6.38
CA ASN A 71 -16.90 7.96 5.46
C ASN A 71 -15.48 7.76 5.99
N ASN A 72 -15.31 7.23 7.21
CA ASN A 72 -14.05 7.17 7.95
C ASN A 72 -13.59 5.74 8.29
N ASP A 73 -14.25 4.71 7.76
CA ASP A 73 -13.81 3.33 7.87
C ASP A 73 -13.94 2.56 6.55
N PHE A 74 -13.10 1.55 6.38
CA PHE A 74 -13.00 0.78 5.14
C PHE A 74 -14.30 0.03 4.82
N ASP A 75 -14.88 -0.68 5.78
CA ASP A 75 -16.13 -1.43 5.62
C ASP A 75 -17.26 -0.53 5.13
N SER A 76 -17.42 0.66 5.73
CA SER A 76 -18.46 1.61 5.34
C SER A 76 -18.23 2.22 3.96
N LEU A 77 -16.98 2.48 3.58
CA LEU A 77 -16.65 2.96 2.23
C LEU A 77 -16.88 1.85 1.20
N LYS A 78 -16.39 0.64 1.43
CA LYS A 78 -16.66 -0.52 0.57
C LYS A 78 -18.15 -0.76 0.40
N ALA A 79 -18.93 -0.68 1.47
CA ALA A 79 -20.39 -0.82 1.40
C ALA A 79 -21.09 0.28 0.57
N GLN A 80 -20.44 1.42 0.35
CA GLN A 80 -20.96 2.54 -0.47
C GLN A 80 -20.41 2.53 -1.90
N TYR A 81 -19.18 2.07 -2.09
CA TYR A 81 -18.41 2.24 -3.31
C TYR A 81 -18.04 0.93 -4.01
N PHE A 82 -18.32 -0.26 -3.45
CA PHE A 82 -18.11 -1.50 -4.20
C PHE A 82 -19.20 -1.75 -5.26
N GLY A 83 -18.81 -1.96 -6.52
CA GLY A 83 -19.68 -2.10 -7.71
C GLY A 83 -19.42 -0.99 -8.73
N ALA A 84 -20.33 -0.76 -9.68
CA ALA A 84 -20.45 0.55 -10.33
C ALA A 84 -21.65 1.31 -9.73
N SER A 85 -21.72 2.64 -9.89
CA SER A 85 -22.83 3.45 -9.33
C SER A 85 -24.24 2.98 -9.75
N THR A 86 -24.38 2.39 -10.94
CA THR A 86 -25.64 1.78 -11.43
C THR A 86 -25.95 0.40 -10.83
N GLU A 87 -25.03 -0.19 -10.07
CA GLU A 87 -25.15 -1.51 -9.45
C GLU A 87 -25.43 -1.44 -7.95
N ARG A 88 -25.21 -0.27 -7.34
CA ARG A 88 -25.23 -0.09 -5.89
C ARG A 88 -26.56 0.44 -5.37
N PRO A 89 -27.05 -0.09 -4.24
CA PRO A 89 -28.11 0.55 -3.49
C PRO A 89 -27.55 1.78 -2.78
N THR A 90 -28.34 2.85 -2.69
CA THR A 90 -27.96 4.07 -1.97
C THR A 90 -28.74 4.17 -0.67
N ILE A 91 -28.05 4.45 0.43
CA ILE A 91 -28.70 4.83 1.69
C ILE A 91 -28.92 6.34 1.66
N THR A 92 -30.17 6.76 1.50
CA THR A 92 -30.54 8.19 1.43
C THR A 92 -30.84 8.79 2.81
N ASN A 93 -31.10 7.94 3.80
CA ASN A 93 -31.19 8.34 5.21
C ASN A 93 -30.71 7.16 6.09
N ALA A 94 -29.71 7.39 6.93
CA ALA A 94 -29.20 6.37 7.85
C ALA A 94 -30.17 6.08 9.02
N GLY A 95 -31.18 6.91 9.23
CA GLY A 95 -32.16 6.76 10.30
C GLY A 95 -31.63 7.15 11.67
N THR A 96 -32.35 6.76 12.71
CA THR A 96 -32.01 6.95 14.12
C THR A 96 -32.08 5.64 14.88
N TYR A 97 -31.20 5.52 15.88
CA TYR A 97 -30.99 4.31 16.66
C TYR A 97 -31.19 4.62 18.14
N SER A 98 -31.98 3.80 18.82
CA SER A 98 -32.39 4.07 20.20
C SER A 98 -32.63 2.78 20.98
N LEU A 99 -32.49 2.87 22.30
CA LEU A 99 -32.89 1.80 23.20
C LEU A 99 -34.32 2.05 23.67
N VAL A 100 -35.19 1.05 23.54
CA VAL A 100 -36.52 1.07 24.14
C VAL A 100 -36.53 0.17 25.36
N ALA A 101 -36.77 0.78 26.52
CA ALA A 101 -36.84 0.06 27.79
C ALA A 101 -38.01 -0.96 27.78
N GLY A 102 -37.77 -2.14 28.34
CA GLY A 102 -38.75 -3.22 28.41
C GLY A 102 -38.10 -4.56 28.78
N THR A 103 -38.92 -5.60 28.89
CA THR A 103 -38.49 -6.98 29.08
C THR A 103 -39.15 -7.85 28.00
N PRO A 104 -38.46 -8.19 26.90
CA PRO A 104 -37.06 -7.86 26.58
C PRO A 104 -36.84 -6.38 26.21
N VAL A 105 -35.58 -5.93 26.35
CA VAL A 105 -35.15 -4.60 25.86
C VAL A 105 -35.13 -4.64 24.34
N LYS A 106 -35.45 -3.53 23.67
CA LYS A 106 -35.42 -3.47 22.20
C LYS A 106 -34.39 -2.45 21.72
N LEU A 107 -33.59 -2.88 20.75
CA LEU A 107 -32.79 -2.00 19.91
C LEU A 107 -33.66 -1.56 18.74
N ARG A 108 -33.88 -0.25 18.62
CA ARG A 108 -34.81 0.33 17.67
C ARG A 108 -34.06 1.14 16.62
N ALA A 109 -34.22 0.73 15.37
CA ALA A 109 -33.82 1.51 14.20
C ALA A 109 -35.06 2.06 13.48
N THR A 110 -35.06 3.36 13.15
CA THR A 110 -36.21 4.01 12.48
C THR A 110 -35.75 5.09 11.49
N GLY A 111 -36.59 5.40 10.50
CA GLY A 111 -36.32 6.47 9.52
C GLY A 111 -35.27 6.13 8.46
N ILE A 112 -34.79 4.89 8.41
CA ILE A 112 -33.87 4.39 7.40
C ILE A 112 -34.52 4.49 6.01
N ALA A 113 -33.86 5.14 5.05
CA ALA A 113 -34.33 5.24 3.67
C ALA A 113 -33.28 4.75 2.69
N ILE A 114 -33.72 3.94 1.72
CA ILE A 114 -32.87 3.22 0.77
C ILE A 114 -33.44 3.43 -0.64
N THR A 115 -32.56 3.54 -1.63
CA THR A 115 -32.88 3.48 -3.05
C THR A 115 -32.14 2.31 -3.68
N THR A 116 -32.85 1.39 -4.34
CA THR A 116 -32.23 0.30 -5.09
C THR A 116 -31.61 0.81 -6.40
N PRO A 117 -30.65 0.08 -6.99
CA PRO A 117 -29.90 0.55 -8.16
C PRO A 117 -30.80 0.96 -9.33
N ALA A 118 -30.45 2.06 -10.00
CA ALA A 118 -31.20 2.57 -11.15
C ALA A 118 -31.17 1.58 -12.32
N GLY A 119 -32.30 1.41 -13.01
CA GLY A 119 -32.39 0.55 -14.20
C GLY A 119 -32.40 -0.96 -13.92
N ALA A 120 -32.35 -1.40 -12.66
CA ALA A 120 -32.53 -2.80 -12.31
C ALA A 120 -34.00 -3.22 -12.47
N GLU A 121 -34.26 -4.23 -13.30
CA GLU A 121 -35.58 -4.89 -13.39
C GLU A 121 -35.92 -5.67 -12.11
N TYR A 122 -34.89 -6.15 -11.42
CA TYR A 122 -35.01 -6.85 -10.15
C TYR A 122 -33.78 -6.59 -9.29
N THR A 123 -34.00 -6.28 -8.02
CA THR A 123 -32.92 -6.18 -7.02
C THR A 123 -33.26 -7.05 -5.84
N GLN A 124 -32.40 -8.00 -5.51
CA GLN A 124 -32.44 -8.77 -4.27
C GLN A 124 -31.17 -8.49 -3.47
N GLY A 125 -31.28 -8.38 -2.16
CA GLY A 125 -30.17 -8.04 -1.29
C GLY A 125 -30.44 -8.21 0.18
N THR A 126 -29.54 -7.67 1.00
CA THR A 126 -29.65 -7.67 2.46
C THR A 126 -29.37 -6.28 3.00
N ILE A 127 -30.29 -5.77 3.83
CA ILE A 127 -30.05 -4.60 4.67
C ILE A 127 -29.42 -5.10 5.96
N ILE A 128 -28.29 -4.51 6.34
CA ILE A 128 -27.53 -4.88 7.53
C ILE A 128 -27.51 -3.69 8.47
N ILE A 129 -28.07 -3.86 9.67
CA ILE A 129 -28.06 -2.88 10.74
C ILE A 129 -27.10 -3.37 11.82
N LYS A 130 -26.11 -2.55 12.19
CA LYS A 130 -25.14 -2.82 13.24
C LYS A 130 -25.37 -1.84 14.40
N GLU A 131 -25.72 -2.35 15.57
CA GLU A 131 -25.96 -1.57 16.79
C GLU A 131 -25.00 -1.98 17.90
N ARG A 132 -24.27 -1.02 18.46
CA ARG A 132 -23.34 -1.29 19.56
C ARG A 132 -24.07 -1.22 20.89
N ILE A 133 -23.90 -2.27 21.69
CA ILE A 133 -24.42 -2.35 23.04
C ILE A 133 -23.30 -2.54 24.06
N THR A 134 -23.53 -2.01 25.25
CA THR A 134 -22.78 -2.38 26.45
C THR A 134 -23.66 -3.32 27.28
N VAL A 135 -23.09 -4.44 27.70
CA VAL A 135 -23.71 -5.38 28.63
C VAL A 135 -22.96 -5.37 29.96
N SER A 136 -23.69 -5.46 31.07
CA SER A 136 -23.10 -5.35 32.41
C SER A 136 -22.21 -6.54 32.83
N ASN A 137 -22.22 -7.62 32.06
CA ASN A 137 -21.42 -8.83 32.30
C ASN A 137 -21.22 -9.62 30.99
N THR A 138 -20.55 -10.77 31.04
CA THR A 138 -20.31 -11.63 29.87
C THR A 138 -21.49 -12.53 29.49
N ALA A 139 -22.73 -12.22 29.89
CA ALA A 139 -23.93 -13.02 29.64
C ALA A 139 -24.12 -13.42 28.18
N THR A 140 -24.75 -14.57 27.96
CA THR A 140 -25.25 -14.96 26.65
C THR A 140 -26.45 -14.11 26.26
N MET A 141 -26.59 -13.83 24.96
CA MET A 141 -27.67 -13.03 24.40
C MET A 141 -28.60 -13.91 23.57
N THR A 142 -29.90 -13.73 23.73
CA THR A 142 -30.90 -14.30 22.80
C THR A 142 -31.66 -13.19 22.10
N PHE A 143 -32.01 -13.44 20.84
CA PHE A 143 -32.71 -12.51 19.95
C PHE A 143 -34.04 -13.13 19.52
N SER A 144 -35.10 -12.32 19.50
CA SER A 144 -36.32 -12.68 18.77
C SER A 144 -36.19 -12.21 17.32
N THR A 145 -36.77 -12.95 16.38
CA THR A 145 -36.91 -12.50 14.99
C THR A 145 -37.64 -11.15 14.93
N PRO A 146 -36.99 -10.07 14.44
CA PRO A 146 -37.64 -8.78 14.28
C PRO A 146 -38.86 -8.87 13.35
N ALA A 147 -39.96 -8.23 13.74
CA ALA A 147 -41.11 -8.08 12.86
C ALA A 147 -40.87 -6.93 11.89
N ILE A 148 -41.26 -7.11 10.62
CA ILE A 148 -41.18 -6.06 9.60
C ILE A 148 -42.54 -5.89 8.93
N SER A 149 -43.00 -4.64 8.88
CA SER A 149 -44.28 -4.32 8.24
C SER A 149 -44.12 -4.28 6.71
N ALA A 150 -45.21 -4.57 6.00
CA ALA A 150 -45.19 -4.53 4.53
C ALA A 150 -44.91 -3.12 4.00
N VAL A 151 -44.12 -3.03 2.94
CA VAL A 151 -43.86 -1.80 2.18
C VAL A 151 -44.23 -2.05 0.72
N ALA A 152 -45.02 -1.17 0.12
CA ALA A 152 -45.52 -1.37 -1.23
C ALA A 152 -44.38 -1.47 -2.27
N GLY A 153 -44.32 -2.61 -2.96
CA GLY A 153 -43.30 -2.89 -3.98
C GLY A 153 -41.94 -3.33 -3.41
N VAL A 154 -41.89 -3.71 -2.13
CA VAL A 154 -40.71 -4.32 -1.49
C VAL A 154 -41.16 -5.60 -0.80
N GLU A 155 -40.51 -6.70 -1.14
CA GLU A 155 -40.67 -7.97 -0.45
C GLU A 155 -39.55 -8.11 0.58
N PHE A 156 -39.89 -8.34 1.84
CA PHE A 156 -38.91 -8.59 2.89
C PHE A 156 -38.87 -10.09 3.20
N GLY A 157 -37.66 -10.64 3.26
CA GLY A 157 -37.42 -11.96 3.83
C GLY A 157 -37.43 -11.93 5.35
N THR A 158 -37.22 -13.09 5.98
CA THR A 158 -37.20 -13.21 7.44
C THR A 158 -35.96 -12.52 8.02
N PRO A 159 -36.13 -11.50 8.87
CA PRO A 159 -34.99 -10.87 9.53
C PRO A 159 -34.28 -11.82 10.50
N SER A 160 -32.99 -11.63 10.70
CA SER A 160 -32.19 -12.39 11.66
C SER A 160 -31.27 -11.47 12.44
N SER A 161 -30.98 -11.81 13.70
CA SER A 161 -30.09 -11.01 14.54
C SER A 161 -29.06 -11.91 15.22
N THR A 162 -27.82 -11.42 15.26
CA THR A 162 -26.67 -12.10 15.88
C THR A 162 -25.84 -11.09 16.67
N THR A 163 -24.93 -11.56 17.53
CA THR A 163 -23.92 -10.70 18.15
C THR A 163 -22.52 -11.20 17.92
N THR A 164 -21.57 -10.26 17.86
CA THR A 164 -20.16 -10.57 18.06
C THR A 164 -19.96 -11.17 19.47
N ALA A 165 -19.28 -12.33 19.55
CA ALA A 165 -19.01 -12.99 20.82
C ALA A 165 -17.68 -12.49 21.40
N THR A 166 -17.76 -11.70 22.48
CA THR A 166 -16.91 -11.65 23.69
C THR A 166 -16.91 -10.23 24.30
N GLY A 167 -16.72 -10.14 25.63
CA GLY A 167 -16.60 -8.87 26.35
C GLY A 167 -17.93 -8.18 26.73
N THR A 168 -17.79 -7.00 27.33
CA THR A 168 -18.89 -6.12 27.78
C THR A 168 -19.35 -5.15 26.70
N SER A 169 -18.54 -4.86 25.68
CA SER A 169 -18.92 -4.11 24.49
C SER A 169 -19.18 -5.09 23.34
N ARG A 170 -20.36 -5.02 22.72
CA ARG A 170 -20.79 -5.97 21.68
C ARG A 170 -21.46 -5.26 20.53
N VAL A 171 -21.48 -5.89 19.36
CA VAL A 171 -22.22 -5.42 18.19
C VAL A 171 -23.34 -6.41 17.90
N VAL A 172 -24.58 -5.93 17.89
CA VAL A 172 -25.75 -6.66 17.40
C VAL A 172 -25.88 -6.39 15.91
N VAL A 173 -25.86 -7.45 15.11
CA VAL A 173 -26.01 -7.38 13.66
C VAL A 173 -27.39 -7.93 13.29
N THR A 174 -28.27 -7.07 12.80
CA THR A 174 -29.59 -7.42 12.28
C THR A 174 -29.55 -7.41 10.75
N LYS A 175 -29.83 -8.55 10.13
CA LYS A 175 -29.89 -8.72 8.66
C LYS A 175 -31.34 -8.86 8.21
N ILE A 176 -31.74 -8.07 7.22
CA ILE A 176 -33.09 -8.05 6.64
C ILE A 176 -32.95 -8.29 5.13
N PRO A 177 -33.22 -9.52 4.65
CA PRO A 177 -33.27 -9.78 3.23
C PRO A 177 -34.40 -8.99 2.58
N PHE A 178 -34.20 -8.51 1.36
CA PHE A 178 -35.23 -7.81 0.60
C PHE A 178 -35.17 -8.12 -0.90
N ALA A 179 -36.28 -7.89 -1.59
CA ALA A 179 -36.39 -7.93 -3.04
C ALA A 179 -37.32 -6.82 -3.57
N THR A 180 -37.06 -6.36 -4.79
CA THR A 180 -37.87 -5.35 -5.52
C THR A 180 -37.93 -5.69 -7.02
N THR A 181 -39.05 -5.40 -7.68
CA THR A 181 -39.29 -5.68 -9.12
C THR A 181 -39.09 -4.47 -10.04
N ALA A 182 -38.31 -3.48 -9.58
CA ALA A 182 -37.79 -2.35 -10.33
C ALA A 182 -36.86 -1.55 -9.41
N ALA A 183 -36.15 -0.56 -9.95
CA ALA A 183 -35.56 0.51 -9.15
C ALA A 183 -36.62 1.17 -8.24
N LYS A 184 -36.33 1.26 -6.94
CA LYS A 184 -37.30 1.63 -5.92
C LYS A 184 -36.62 2.38 -4.79
N SER A 185 -37.18 3.55 -4.44
CA SER A 185 -36.88 4.23 -3.19
C SER A 185 -37.96 3.88 -2.14
N PHE A 186 -37.53 3.54 -0.93
CA PHE A 186 -38.42 3.21 0.17
C PHE A 186 -37.81 3.53 1.54
N THR A 187 -38.68 3.76 2.51
CA THR A 187 -38.31 3.89 3.92
C THR A 187 -38.59 2.58 4.64
N LEU A 188 -37.60 2.07 5.35
CA LEU A 188 -37.75 0.89 6.19
C LEU A 188 -38.72 1.21 7.34
N PRO A 189 -39.70 0.34 7.63
CA PRO A 189 -40.48 0.45 8.86
C PRO A 189 -39.58 0.41 10.09
N THR A 190 -40.08 0.87 11.23
CA THR A 190 -39.37 0.72 12.50
C THR A 190 -39.02 -0.75 12.76
N ILE A 191 -37.74 -1.03 12.97
CA ILE A 191 -37.22 -2.35 13.31
C ILE A 191 -36.91 -2.36 14.80
N ASP A 192 -37.61 -3.22 15.54
CA ASP A 192 -37.35 -3.50 16.95
C ASP A 192 -36.68 -4.87 17.06
N THR A 193 -35.37 -4.90 17.32
CA THR A 193 -34.63 -6.12 17.65
C THR A 193 -34.68 -6.34 19.16
N SER A 194 -35.46 -7.31 19.62
CA SER A 194 -35.52 -7.65 21.04
C SER A 194 -34.26 -8.40 21.47
N VAL A 195 -33.63 -7.93 22.55
CA VAL A 195 -32.41 -8.47 23.12
C VAL A 195 -32.67 -8.91 24.55
N THR A 196 -32.40 -10.18 24.86
CA THR A 196 -32.56 -10.75 26.21
C THR A 196 -31.22 -11.25 26.73
N PRO A 197 -30.61 -10.60 27.74
CA PRO A 197 -29.44 -11.15 28.41
C PRO A 197 -29.81 -12.27 29.37
N SER A 198 -28.96 -13.30 29.45
CA SER A 198 -29.11 -14.35 30.46
C SER A 198 -28.98 -13.80 31.88
N THR A 199 -28.19 -12.73 32.08
CA THR A 199 -28.13 -11.91 33.30
C THR A 199 -27.67 -10.49 32.97
N GLY A 200 -28.04 -9.50 33.78
CA GLY A 200 -27.53 -8.14 33.64
C GLY A 200 -28.38 -7.21 32.77
N THR A 201 -27.86 -6.02 32.47
CA THR A 201 -28.53 -4.98 31.69
C THR A 201 -27.85 -4.75 30.35
N VAL A 202 -28.61 -4.20 29.41
CA VAL A 202 -28.16 -3.79 28.07
C VAL A 202 -28.32 -2.27 27.98
N ALA A 203 -27.28 -1.58 27.50
CA ALA A 203 -27.32 -0.16 27.16
C ALA A 203 -26.87 0.03 25.71
N LEU A 204 -27.39 1.05 25.02
CA LEU A 204 -26.88 1.47 23.72
C LEU A 204 -25.59 2.27 23.94
N ALA A 205 -24.53 1.93 23.21
CA ALA A 205 -23.28 2.67 23.29
C ALA A 205 -23.31 3.92 22.41
N SER A 206 -22.48 4.91 22.74
CA SER A 206 -22.29 6.13 21.93
C SER A 206 -21.82 5.79 20.52
N GLY A 207 -22.37 6.46 19.50
CA GLY A 207 -22.02 6.19 18.10
C GLY A 207 -22.61 4.90 17.55
N SER A 208 -23.57 4.27 18.23
CA SER A 208 -24.30 3.12 17.67
C SER A 208 -25.15 3.54 16.47
N GLY A 209 -25.23 2.68 15.46
CA GLY A 209 -26.14 2.87 14.33
C GLY A 209 -25.47 2.92 12.96
N GLN A 210 -24.72 1.86 12.62
CA GLN A 210 -24.21 1.71 11.27
C GLN A 210 -25.17 0.88 10.42
N MET A 211 -25.12 1.14 9.11
CA MET A 211 -25.91 0.41 8.14
C MET A 211 -25.14 0.19 6.84
N ALA A 212 -25.31 -1.00 6.31
CA ALA A 212 -24.90 -1.36 4.96
C ALA A 212 -26.08 -1.98 4.22
N VAL A 213 -26.07 -1.87 2.89
CA VAL A 213 -27.02 -2.57 2.02
C VAL A 213 -26.19 -3.24 0.94
N THR A 214 -26.26 -4.56 0.87
CA THR A 214 -25.66 -5.33 -0.23
C THR A 214 -26.74 -5.87 -1.15
N THR A 215 -26.39 -6.16 -2.40
CA THR A 215 -27.24 -6.88 -3.34
C THR A 215 -26.59 -8.20 -3.69
N THR A 216 -27.40 -9.20 -4.05
CA THR A 216 -26.92 -10.50 -4.56
C THR A 216 -25.97 -10.36 -5.75
N LYS A 217 -26.12 -9.30 -6.56
CA LYS A 217 -25.19 -8.96 -7.64
C LYS A 217 -23.82 -8.52 -7.11
N LEU A 218 -23.80 -7.64 -6.11
CA LEU A 218 -22.55 -7.21 -5.45
C LEU A 218 -21.92 -8.37 -4.68
N ASP A 219 -22.71 -9.16 -3.95
CA ASP A 219 -22.24 -10.38 -3.26
C ASP A 219 -21.61 -11.37 -4.26
N ALA A 220 -22.19 -11.51 -5.47
CA ALA A 220 -21.63 -12.34 -6.53
C ALA A 220 -20.30 -11.76 -7.08
N LYS A 221 -20.22 -10.43 -7.20
CA LYS A 221 -18.99 -9.72 -7.62
C LYS A 221 -17.88 -9.91 -6.57
N ALA A 222 -18.19 -9.77 -5.29
CA ALA A 222 -17.25 -9.97 -4.17
C ALA A 222 -16.62 -11.38 -4.15
N GLN A 223 -17.26 -12.39 -4.76
CA GLN A 223 -16.70 -13.74 -4.88
C GLN A 223 -15.54 -13.85 -5.89
N ALA A 224 -15.35 -12.85 -6.73
CA ALA A 224 -14.40 -12.89 -7.84
C ALA A 224 -13.42 -11.70 -7.85
N TYR A 225 -13.80 -10.59 -7.21
CA TYR A 225 -13.01 -9.37 -7.16
C TYR A 225 -12.33 -9.23 -5.80
N TYR A 226 -11.08 -8.77 -5.85
CA TYR A 226 -10.42 -8.12 -4.74
C TYR A 226 -10.85 -6.65 -4.72
N TYR A 227 -11.13 -6.10 -3.54
CA TYR A 227 -11.45 -4.69 -3.39
C TYR A 227 -10.30 -3.95 -2.70
N GLY A 228 -9.76 -2.96 -3.41
CA GLY A 228 -8.69 -2.09 -2.95
C GLY A 228 -9.18 -0.69 -2.64
N LEU A 229 -8.62 -0.05 -1.61
CA LEU A 229 -8.83 1.37 -1.34
C LEU A 229 -7.50 2.14 -1.28
N GLY A 230 -7.40 3.23 -2.02
CA GLY A 230 -6.34 4.24 -1.86
C GLY A 230 -6.74 5.27 -0.81
N ALA A 231 -5.98 5.37 0.28
CA ALA A 231 -6.22 6.29 1.39
C ALA A 231 -4.99 7.15 1.70
N HIS A 232 -5.18 8.20 2.50
CA HIS A 232 -4.07 9.04 2.95
C HIS A 232 -3.22 8.35 4.03
N ALA A 233 -3.84 8.00 5.16
CA ALA A 233 -3.20 7.29 6.26
C ALA A 233 -4.20 6.32 6.93
N ILE A 234 -3.69 5.25 7.54
CA ILE A 234 -4.48 4.21 8.20
C ILE A 234 -4.37 4.32 9.73
N GLY A 235 -5.51 4.29 10.41
CA GLY A 235 -5.62 4.32 11.87
C GLY A 235 -5.60 5.74 12.45
N SER A 236 -5.50 5.84 13.77
CA SER A 236 -5.51 7.12 14.50
C SER A 236 -4.13 7.75 14.68
N SER A 237 -3.08 7.11 14.19
CA SER A 237 -1.68 7.49 14.41
C SER A 237 -1.14 8.50 13.38
N GLY A 238 -2.00 9.05 12.51
CA GLY A 238 -1.56 10.01 11.49
C GLY A 238 -0.53 9.37 10.56
N CYS A 239 0.52 10.14 10.23
CA CYS A 239 1.62 9.66 9.40
C CYS A 239 2.52 8.59 10.03
N ASN A 240 2.19 8.06 11.21
CA ASN A 240 2.77 6.82 11.72
C ASN A 240 1.93 5.59 11.31
N SER A 241 1.22 5.66 10.19
CA SER A 241 0.42 4.58 9.64
C SER A 241 1.26 3.63 8.76
N PRO A 242 0.81 2.38 8.57
CA PRO A 242 1.39 1.49 7.57
C PRO A 242 1.12 1.99 6.14
N SER A 243 1.97 1.55 5.21
CA SER A 243 1.87 1.80 3.76
C SER A 243 0.69 1.06 3.12
N GLY A 244 0.22 -0.01 3.76
CA GLY A 244 -0.99 -0.72 3.41
C GLY A 244 -1.37 -1.72 4.50
N LEU A 245 -2.55 -2.31 4.34
CA LEU A 245 -3.00 -3.47 5.09
C LEU A 245 -3.85 -4.34 4.16
N ALA A 246 -3.78 -5.65 4.35
CA ALA A 246 -4.58 -6.61 3.62
C ALA A 246 -5.12 -7.71 4.53
N GLU A 247 -6.25 -8.27 4.14
CA GLU A 247 -6.78 -9.46 4.77
C GLU A 247 -5.98 -10.69 4.31
N PRO A 248 -5.28 -11.41 5.22
CA PRO A 248 -4.55 -12.61 4.84
C PRO A 248 -5.52 -13.66 4.30
N LEU A 249 -5.31 -14.08 3.05
CA LEU A 249 -6.21 -15.00 2.34
C LEU A 249 -7.68 -14.52 2.35
N GLY A 250 -7.88 -13.20 2.29
CA GLY A 250 -9.18 -12.53 2.09
C GLY A 250 -9.29 -11.89 0.71
N ASN A 251 -10.21 -10.94 0.56
CA ASN A 251 -10.42 -10.21 -0.69
C ASN A 251 -10.26 -8.69 -0.56
N ASP A 252 -9.93 -8.18 0.62
CA ASP A 252 -9.81 -6.76 0.86
C ASP A 252 -8.38 -6.32 1.13
N PHE A 253 -8.04 -5.15 0.60
CA PHE A 253 -6.80 -4.46 0.91
C PHE A 253 -6.93 -2.93 0.84
N ILE A 254 -6.05 -2.24 1.53
CA ILE A 254 -5.94 -0.78 1.56
C ILE A 254 -4.47 -0.41 1.39
N ILE A 255 -4.19 0.64 0.62
CA ILE A 255 -2.87 1.28 0.58
C ILE A 255 -2.99 2.70 1.11
N ALA A 256 -1.94 3.18 1.77
CA ALA A 256 -1.87 4.50 2.37
C ALA A 256 -0.48 5.12 2.22
N LEU A 257 -0.33 5.91 1.16
CA LEU A 257 0.92 6.55 0.76
C LEU A 257 0.85 8.07 0.93
N GLY A 258 -0.10 8.55 1.73
CA GLY A 258 -0.40 9.96 1.92
C GLY A 258 0.63 10.76 2.71
N CYS A 259 1.59 10.09 3.32
CA CYS A 259 2.51 10.68 4.29
C CYS A 259 3.96 10.69 3.81
N ALA A 260 4.71 11.73 4.13
CA ALA A 260 6.16 11.73 3.89
C ALA A 260 6.83 10.56 4.66
N PRO A 261 7.86 9.90 4.09
CA PRO A 261 8.62 10.30 2.91
C PRO A 261 8.17 9.65 1.59
N PHE A 262 6.94 9.12 1.49
CA PHE A 262 6.37 8.72 0.20
C PHE A 262 6.38 9.92 -0.79
N GLY A 263 6.52 9.68 -2.09
CA GLY A 263 6.58 10.72 -3.14
C GLY A 263 5.23 10.96 -3.81
N GLU A 264 5.10 11.63 -4.95
CA GLU A 264 5.06 13.10 -4.95
C GLU A 264 3.66 13.64 -4.56
N SER A 265 3.60 14.91 -4.16
CA SER A 265 2.36 15.64 -3.84
C SER A 265 1.59 16.06 -5.09
N ASN A 266 0.27 15.96 -5.06
CA ASN A 266 -0.59 16.33 -6.20
C ASN A 266 -1.34 17.66 -6.03
N GLY A 267 -0.97 18.48 -5.06
CA GLY A 267 -1.59 19.79 -4.78
C GLY A 267 -3.07 19.75 -4.34
N SER A 268 -3.71 18.57 -4.36
CA SER A 268 -5.12 18.41 -4.00
C SER A 268 -5.35 18.22 -2.50
N HIS A 269 -4.31 17.84 -1.76
CA HIS A 269 -4.25 17.81 -0.30
C HIS A 269 -2.82 18.03 0.21
N THR A 270 -2.66 18.15 1.53
CA THR A 270 -1.34 18.18 2.17
C THR A 270 -0.75 16.77 2.13
N GLY A 271 0.46 16.59 1.58
CA GLY A 271 1.16 15.30 1.58
C GLY A 271 1.30 14.62 0.20
N PRO A 272 2.07 13.53 0.10
CA PRO A 272 2.26 12.71 -1.11
C PRO A 272 1.04 11.86 -1.52
N GLU A 273 1.03 11.30 -2.73
CA GLU A 273 0.07 10.26 -3.18
C GLU A 273 0.74 8.90 -3.52
N GLY A 274 2.05 8.82 -3.32
CA GLY A 274 2.90 7.73 -3.78
C GLY A 274 3.47 7.95 -5.18
N THR A 275 4.73 7.57 -5.41
CA THR A 275 5.28 7.41 -6.76
C THR A 275 4.68 6.20 -7.50
N ILE A 276 4.98 6.06 -8.80
CA ILE A 276 4.53 4.92 -9.62
C ILE A 276 4.98 3.59 -8.99
N GLU A 277 6.23 3.54 -8.56
CA GLU A 277 6.85 2.36 -7.97
C GLU A 277 6.33 2.11 -6.55
N GLU A 278 6.04 3.16 -5.79
CA GLU A 278 5.41 3.05 -4.47
C GLU A 278 3.99 2.48 -4.54
N GLN A 279 3.16 3.02 -5.44
CA GLN A 279 1.79 2.53 -5.65
C GLN A 279 1.81 1.09 -6.16
N SER A 280 2.57 0.79 -7.22
CA SER A 280 2.59 -0.56 -7.79
C SER A 280 3.23 -1.60 -6.86
N GLY A 281 4.31 -1.24 -6.16
CA GLY A 281 4.98 -2.11 -5.19
C GLY A 281 4.09 -2.43 -3.99
N THR A 282 3.44 -1.41 -3.41
CA THR A 282 2.54 -1.58 -2.26
C THR A 282 1.28 -2.35 -2.64
N ILE A 283 0.65 -2.07 -3.79
CA ILE A 283 -0.51 -2.85 -4.24
C ILE A 283 -0.14 -4.32 -4.46
N LEU A 284 1.01 -4.59 -5.09
CA LEU A 284 1.44 -5.98 -5.29
C LEU A 284 1.76 -6.65 -3.96
N HIS A 285 2.33 -5.94 -2.98
CA HIS A 285 2.56 -6.43 -1.63
C HIS A 285 1.24 -6.82 -0.93
N GLU A 286 0.28 -5.91 -0.88
CA GLU A 286 -1.00 -6.15 -0.21
C GLU A 286 -1.82 -7.26 -0.88
N LEU A 287 -1.83 -7.31 -2.22
CA LEU A 287 -2.42 -8.44 -2.94
C LEU A 287 -1.72 -9.76 -2.62
N GLY A 288 -0.42 -9.74 -2.35
CA GLY A 288 0.33 -10.90 -1.92
C GLY A 288 -0.23 -11.52 -0.64
N HIS A 289 -0.58 -10.69 0.35
CA HIS A 289 -1.29 -11.16 1.54
C HIS A 289 -2.66 -11.77 1.23
N ASN A 290 -3.43 -11.17 0.31
CA ASN A 290 -4.68 -11.78 -0.15
C ASN A 290 -4.45 -13.13 -0.85
N PHE A 291 -3.29 -13.35 -1.46
CA PHE A 291 -2.86 -14.64 -2.02
C PHE A 291 -2.19 -15.59 -1.00
N ASN A 292 -2.26 -15.25 0.29
CA ASN A 292 -1.65 -15.97 1.41
C ASN A 292 -0.11 -15.99 1.37
N LEU A 293 0.51 -14.87 1.00
CA LEU A 293 1.94 -14.65 1.24
C LEU A 293 2.17 -13.93 2.58
N SER A 294 3.28 -14.26 3.22
CA SER A 294 3.91 -13.53 4.33
C SER A 294 5.19 -12.86 3.82
N HIS A 295 5.82 -11.97 4.59
CA HIS A 295 6.98 -11.17 4.13
C HIS A 295 8.22 -11.97 3.70
N GLY A 296 8.35 -13.19 4.24
CA GLY A 296 9.42 -14.12 3.92
C GLY A 296 9.00 -15.24 2.99
N GLY A 297 7.77 -15.30 2.50
CA GLY A 297 7.36 -16.36 1.58
C GLY A 297 5.92 -16.83 1.79
N PRO A 298 5.53 -17.94 1.15
CA PRO A 298 4.15 -18.35 1.13
C PRO A 298 3.67 -18.82 2.51
N GLY A 299 2.43 -18.50 2.85
CA GLY A 299 1.76 -19.02 4.04
C GLY A 299 1.69 -20.55 4.06
N LYS A 300 1.68 -21.18 2.88
CA LYS A 300 1.79 -22.63 2.67
C LYS A 300 2.54 -22.94 1.39
N ILE A 301 3.48 -23.89 1.44
CA ILE A 301 4.08 -24.53 0.26
C ILE A 301 3.10 -25.58 -0.25
N LEU A 302 2.56 -25.35 -1.44
CA LEU A 302 1.50 -26.18 -2.03
C LEU A 302 2.11 -27.47 -2.63
N VAL A 303 1.57 -28.63 -2.22
CA VAL A 303 2.00 -29.93 -2.79
C VAL A 303 1.41 -30.21 -4.17
N SER A 304 0.43 -29.40 -4.60
CA SER A 304 -0.10 -29.37 -5.96
C SER A 304 -0.69 -27.99 -6.25
N SER A 305 -0.41 -27.45 -7.43
CA SER A 305 -0.52 -26.01 -7.72
C SER A 305 -1.94 -25.47 -8.02
N ALA A 306 -3.02 -26.23 -7.77
CA ALA A 306 -4.29 -25.91 -8.43
C ALA A 306 -5.62 -26.25 -7.74
N THR A 307 -5.69 -26.68 -6.46
CA THR A 307 -6.99 -27.08 -5.88
C THR A 307 -7.42 -26.24 -4.69
N SER A 308 -8.67 -25.76 -4.75
CA SER A 308 -9.42 -25.25 -3.61
C SER A 308 -9.30 -26.20 -2.41
N GLY A 309 -8.83 -25.70 -1.26
CA GLY A 309 -8.52 -26.53 -0.09
C GLY A 309 -7.06 -27.00 -0.02
N ALA A 310 -6.13 -26.25 -0.62
CA ALA A 310 -4.74 -26.62 -0.75
C ALA A 310 -4.10 -27.05 0.59
N VAL A 311 -3.59 -28.30 0.58
CA VAL A 311 -2.78 -28.88 1.66
C VAL A 311 -1.33 -28.50 1.38
N GLY A 312 -0.61 -28.06 2.40
CA GLY A 312 0.76 -27.61 2.23
C GLY A 312 1.47 -27.51 3.57
N THR A 313 2.81 -27.45 3.52
CA THR A 313 3.64 -27.23 4.71
C THR A 313 3.78 -25.73 4.94
N VAL A 314 3.66 -25.29 6.18
CA VAL A 314 3.92 -23.89 6.55
C VAL A 314 5.43 -23.72 6.64
N PRO A 315 6.06 -22.85 5.84
CA PRO A 315 7.49 -22.61 5.96
C PRO A 315 7.83 -21.93 7.29
N ALA A 316 8.98 -22.29 7.86
CA ALA A 316 9.37 -21.87 9.21
C ALA A 316 9.77 -20.39 9.28
N ASP A 317 10.38 -19.86 8.22
CA ASP A 317 10.83 -18.47 8.07
C ASP A 317 9.88 -17.63 7.20
N LYS A 318 8.62 -18.08 7.02
CA LYS A 318 7.65 -17.37 6.16
C LYS A 318 7.39 -15.92 6.59
N ASP A 319 7.51 -15.63 7.88
CA ASP A 319 7.30 -14.28 8.43
C ASP A 319 8.63 -13.50 8.53
N GLN A 320 9.75 -14.12 8.14
CA GLN A 320 11.07 -13.51 8.21
C GLN A 320 11.24 -12.50 7.10
N ASN A 321 11.34 -11.23 7.48
CA ASN A 321 11.53 -10.13 6.56
C ASN A 321 13.01 -9.88 6.24
N CYS A 322 13.27 -9.01 5.26
CA CYS A 322 14.60 -8.52 4.89
C CYS A 322 15.60 -9.63 4.49
N LYS A 323 15.11 -10.79 4.03
CA LYS A 323 15.96 -11.89 3.58
C LYS A 323 16.77 -11.51 2.32
N PRO A 324 18.11 -11.61 2.34
CA PRO A 324 18.92 -11.22 1.19
C PRO A 324 18.64 -12.05 -0.07
N ASN A 325 18.41 -13.35 0.11
CA ASN A 325 18.10 -14.33 -0.92
C ASN A 325 16.61 -14.47 -1.23
N HIS A 326 15.77 -13.47 -0.92
CA HIS A 326 14.35 -13.53 -1.27
C HIS A 326 13.93 -12.29 -2.05
N SER A 327 13.86 -12.42 -3.39
CA SER A 327 13.59 -11.31 -4.31
C SER A 327 12.08 -11.16 -4.55
N SER A 328 11.38 -10.72 -3.51
CA SER A 328 9.93 -10.50 -3.51
C SER A 328 9.58 -9.11 -3.05
N VAL A 329 8.55 -8.49 -3.61
CA VAL A 329 7.94 -7.27 -3.04
C VAL A 329 7.32 -7.51 -1.66
N MET A 330 7.06 -8.76 -1.27
CA MET A 330 6.65 -9.10 0.11
C MET A 330 7.74 -8.78 1.14
N ASN A 331 9.00 -8.75 0.71
CA ASN A 331 10.14 -8.44 1.55
C ASN A 331 10.36 -6.92 1.57
N TYR A 332 10.38 -6.29 2.75
CA TYR A 332 10.45 -4.82 2.89
C TYR A 332 11.69 -4.20 2.29
N ALA A 333 12.81 -4.93 2.28
CA ALA A 333 14.01 -4.45 1.61
C ALA A 333 13.80 -4.23 0.09
N ARG A 334 12.66 -4.68 -0.44
CA ARG A 334 12.31 -4.78 -1.85
C ARG A 334 10.86 -4.41 -2.16
N GLN A 335 10.06 -3.94 -1.20
CA GLN A 335 8.66 -3.58 -1.44
C GLN A 335 8.56 -2.44 -2.46
N VAL A 336 9.43 -1.44 -2.32
CA VAL A 336 9.47 -0.21 -3.11
C VAL A 336 10.94 0.22 -3.33
N PRO A 337 11.27 1.01 -4.36
CA PRO A 337 12.61 1.56 -4.54
C PRO A 337 12.89 2.73 -3.59
N MET A 338 14.17 3.08 -3.45
CA MET A 338 14.69 4.12 -2.57
C MET A 338 14.07 5.50 -2.90
N PRO A 339 13.77 6.31 -1.86
CA PRO A 339 14.35 6.23 -0.52
C PRO A 339 13.68 5.24 0.46
N LEU A 340 12.65 4.52 0.02
CA LEU A 340 11.79 3.70 0.87
C LEU A 340 12.17 2.20 0.96
N GLY A 341 13.00 1.70 0.05
CA GLY A 341 13.59 0.36 0.09
C GLY A 341 14.91 0.32 -0.66
N TYR A 342 15.92 -0.40 -0.16
CA TYR A 342 17.37 -0.30 -0.44
C TYR A 342 17.87 -0.44 -1.89
N LEU A 343 16.98 -0.42 -2.89
CA LEU A 343 17.25 -0.56 -4.31
C LEU A 343 16.81 0.69 -5.06
N THR A 344 17.54 1.09 -6.10
CA THR A 344 17.11 2.17 -7.00
C THR A 344 16.00 1.67 -7.93
N VAL A 345 15.24 2.57 -8.57
CA VAL A 345 14.25 2.19 -9.60
C VAL A 345 14.87 1.31 -10.69
N ALA A 346 16.12 1.57 -11.08
CA ALA A 346 16.82 0.80 -12.12
C ALA A 346 17.10 -0.67 -11.71
N ASN A 347 17.18 -0.93 -10.41
CA ASN A 347 17.65 -2.18 -9.84
C ASN A 347 16.58 -2.88 -8.98
N TRP A 348 15.43 -2.25 -8.81
CA TRP A 348 14.25 -2.79 -8.15
C TRP A 348 13.41 -3.60 -9.13
N ASN A 349 12.73 -4.63 -8.63
CA ASN A 349 11.93 -5.54 -9.44
C ASN A 349 10.53 -5.69 -8.83
N LEU A 350 9.50 -5.29 -9.59
CA LEU A 350 8.10 -5.48 -9.24
C LEU A 350 7.69 -6.94 -9.51
N SER A 351 7.92 -7.84 -8.54
CA SER A 351 7.57 -9.26 -8.66
C SER A 351 7.57 -9.94 -7.29
N TYR A 352 6.80 -11.01 -7.15
CA TYR A 352 7.06 -12.01 -6.10
C TYR A 352 8.30 -12.85 -6.44
N SER A 353 8.86 -13.55 -5.45
CA SER A 353 10.03 -14.39 -5.68
C SER A 353 9.69 -15.59 -6.56
N SER A 354 10.63 -15.94 -7.44
CA SER A 354 10.55 -17.13 -8.30
C SER A 354 11.26 -18.35 -7.70
N GLY A 355 11.82 -18.26 -6.50
CA GLY A 355 12.53 -19.38 -5.86
C GLY A 355 13.78 -19.82 -6.61
N LEU A 356 14.42 -18.91 -7.36
CA LEU A 356 15.53 -19.24 -8.27
C LEU A 356 16.92 -18.95 -7.68
N PHE A 357 17.00 -18.53 -6.41
CA PHE A 357 18.30 -18.35 -5.76
C PHE A 357 18.95 -19.71 -5.42
N GLN A 358 20.03 -20.01 -6.13
CA GLN A 358 20.90 -21.16 -5.88
C GLN A 358 21.77 -20.91 -4.64
N GLY A 359 21.95 -21.95 -3.82
CA GLY A 359 22.61 -21.83 -2.52
C GLY A 359 21.66 -21.47 -1.37
N SER A 360 20.35 -21.43 -1.63
CA SER A 360 19.32 -21.46 -0.57
C SER A 360 19.30 -22.84 0.13
N PRO A 361 19.10 -22.89 1.46
CA PRO A 361 18.99 -21.74 2.35
C PRO A 361 20.33 -21.04 2.63
N LEU A 362 20.27 -19.72 2.89
CA LEU A 362 21.34 -19.04 3.59
C LEU A 362 21.24 -19.37 5.08
N THR A 363 22.32 -19.93 5.65
CA THR A 363 22.37 -20.26 7.09
C THR A 363 23.32 -19.30 7.77
N GLU A 364 22.79 -18.41 8.59
CA GLU A 364 23.55 -17.35 9.25
C GLU A 364 24.69 -17.85 10.15
N ALA A 365 24.58 -19.08 10.65
CA ALA A 365 25.63 -19.71 11.46
C ALA A 365 26.82 -20.24 10.63
N ALA A 366 26.70 -20.31 9.30
CA ALA A 366 27.67 -20.93 8.40
C ALA A 366 27.56 -20.38 6.96
N LEU A 367 27.63 -19.07 6.79
CA LEU A 367 27.52 -18.45 5.47
C LEU A 367 28.77 -18.73 4.63
N ASN A 368 28.58 -18.98 3.34
CA ASN A 368 29.68 -19.16 2.40
C ASN A 368 29.91 -17.88 1.60
N GLU A 369 30.94 -17.14 1.96
CA GLU A 369 31.32 -15.88 1.34
C GLU A 369 31.86 -16.07 -0.07
N SER A 370 32.62 -17.16 -0.28
CA SER A 370 33.19 -17.49 -1.59
C SER A 370 32.14 -17.86 -2.66
N LEU A 371 30.95 -18.29 -2.25
CA LEU A 371 29.85 -18.65 -3.15
C LEU A 371 28.85 -17.53 -3.39
N GLY A 372 28.78 -16.54 -2.48
CA GLY A 372 27.82 -15.44 -2.54
C GLY A 372 26.37 -15.90 -2.72
N VAL A 373 25.56 -15.10 -3.44
CA VAL A 373 24.19 -15.47 -3.85
C VAL A 373 24.16 -15.70 -5.37
N ARG A 374 23.67 -16.86 -5.78
CA ARG A 374 23.53 -17.23 -7.20
C ARG A 374 22.07 -17.28 -7.59
N SER A 375 21.72 -16.90 -8.81
CA SER A 375 20.36 -17.04 -9.33
C SER A 375 20.37 -17.83 -10.63
N SER A 376 19.40 -18.71 -10.85
CA SER A 376 19.10 -19.26 -12.19
C SER A 376 18.20 -18.35 -13.03
N SER A 377 17.83 -17.17 -12.52
CA SER A 377 17.06 -16.18 -13.28
C SER A 377 17.88 -15.64 -14.46
N ALA A 378 17.19 -15.33 -15.57
CA ALA A 378 17.79 -14.61 -16.70
C ALA A 378 18.13 -13.16 -16.36
N THR A 379 17.48 -12.60 -15.33
CA THR A 379 17.86 -11.34 -14.70
C THR A 379 18.78 -11.62 -13.52
N THR A 380 19.76 -10.75 -13.26
CA THR A 380 20.59 -10.79 -12.05
C THR A 380 19.94 -9.91 -10.97
N PRO A 381 19.02 -10.43 -10.13
CA PRO A 381 18.42 -9.62 -9.08
C PRO A 381 19.51 -9.09 -8.16
N GLN A 382 19.38 -7.82 -7.76
CA GLN A 382 20.19 -7.28 -6.68
C GLN A 382 19.84 -7.99 -5.39
N ILE A 383 20.83 -8.19 -4.54
CA ILE A 383 20.67 -8.57 -3.14
C ILE A 383 20.87 -7.34 -2.27
N VAL A 384 20.19 -7.36 -1.13
CA VAL A 384 20.34 -6.36 -0.08
C VAL A 384 20.54 -7.14 1.21
N TRP A 385 21.57 -6.80 1.98
CA TRP A 385 21.79 -7.42 3.29
C TRP A 385 22.32 -6.41 4.30
N ALA A 386 22.16 -6.77 5.56
CA ALA A 386 22.73 -6.08 6.70
C ALA A 386 24.07 -6.73 7.07
N ALA A 387 25.06 -5.92 7.45
CA ALA A 387 26.27 -6.41 8.09
C ALA A 387 26.64 -5.52 9.28
N ILE A 388 27.32 -6.09 10.29
CA ILE A 388 27.75 -5.34 11.47
C ILE A 388 29.01 -4.52 11.12
N ALA A 389 29.03 -3.24 11.48
CA ALA A 389 30.23 -2.42 11.30
C ALA A 389 31.40 -2.96 12.14
N THR A 390 32.59 -3.10 11.53
CA THR A 390 33.80 -3.63 12.18
C THR A 390 34.12 -2.85 13.45
N GLY A 391 34.18 -3.51 14.61
CA GLY A 391 34.47 -2.88 15.91
C GLY A 391 33.30 -2.16 16.58
N SER A 392 32.07 -2.29 16.07
CA SER A 392 30.87 -1.65 16.62
C SER A 392 30.06 -2.57 17.54
N THR A 393 29.43 -1.99 18.56
CA THR A 393 28.43 -2.66 19.39
C THR A 393 27.06 -2.62 18.71
N ALA A 394 26.68 -3.68 17.99
CA ALA A 394 25.33 -4.12 17.56
C ALA A 394 24.27 -3.13 17.00
N THR A 395 24.47 -1.81 17.01
CA THR A 395 23.46 -0.81 16.61
C THR A 395 23.81 -0.09 15.31
N HIS A 396 25.03 -0.28 14.77
CA HIS A 396 25.42 0.26 13.48
C HIS A 396 25.45 -0.87 12.45
N VAL A 397 24.35 -0.98 11.71
CA VAL A 397 24.20 -1.91 10.58
C VAL A 397 24.61 -1.17 9.31
N ILE A 398 25.54 -1.74 8.56
CA ILE A 398 25.86 -1.30 7.21
C ILE A 398 24.93 -2.06 6.28
N ILE A 399 24.07 -1.35 5.56
CA ILE A 399 23.36 -1.95 4.44
C ILE A 399 24.33 -2.10 3.28
N LYS A 400 24.34 -3.26 2.66
CA LYS A 400 25.10 -3.50 1.44
C LYS A 400 24.17 -3.96 0.33
N THR A 401 24.51 -3.57 -0.90
CA THR A 401 23.88 -4.07 -2.11
C THR A 401 24.90 -4.81 -2.96
N GLY A 402 24.44 -5.80 -3.71
CA GLY A 402 25.30 -6.61 -4.56
C GLY A 402 24.49 -7.27 -5.65
N SER A 403 25.13 -7.62 -6.76
CA SER A 403 24.46 -8.37 -7.82
C SER A 403 24.55 -9.87 -7.53
N SER A 404 23.43 -10.58 -7.63
CA SER A 404 23.49 -12.03 -7.81
C SER A 404 24.04 -12.36 -9.20
N THR A 405 24.54 -13.59 -9.39
CA THR A 405 25.13 -14.02 -10.67
C THR A 405 24.31 -15.15 -11.31
N THR A 406 24.26 -15.20 -12.65
CA THR A 406 23.59 -16.26 -13.42
C THR A 406 24.48 -17.50 -13.59
N SER A 407 23.94 -18.72 -13.41
CA SER A 407 24.72 -19.95 -13.20
C SER A 407 25.45 -20.54 -14.43
N ALA A 408 26.71 -20.93 -14.18
CA ALA A 408 27.33 -22.27 -14.30
C ALA A 408 28.84 -22.15 -14.62
N ALA A 409 29.25 -21.05 -15.25
CA ALA A 409 30.61 -20.85 -15.78
C ALA A 409 31.35 -19.62 -15.21
N VAL A 410 30.77 -18.92 -14.23
CA VAL A 410 31.37 -17.72 -13.63
C VAL A 410 31.38 -17.88 -12.11
N THR A 411 32.51 -17.56 -11.48
CA THR A 411 32.63 -17.42 -10.03
C THR A 411 31.62 -16.39 -9.58
N ALA A 412 30.67 -16.78 -8.73
CA ALA A 412 29.78 -15.79 -8.11
C ALA A 412 30.62 -14.72 -7.43
N THR A 413 30.17 -13.45 -7.48
CA THR A 413 30.85 -12.38 -6.75
C THR A 413 30.83 -12.75 -5.28
N ALA A 414 32.00 -12.94 -4.71
CA ALA A 414 32.12 -13.29 -3.31
C ALA A 414 31.53 -12.17 -2.45
N ILE A 415 30.80 -12.53 -1.40
CA ILE A 415 30.11 -11.58 -0.52
C ILE A 415 30.73 -11.68 0.86
N ASN A 416 31.28 -10.57 1.33
CA ASN A 416 31.69 -10.38 2.71
C ASN A 416 30.44 -10.12 3.58
N TRP A 417 29.84 -11.21 4.06
CA TRP A 417 28.59 -11.23 4.82
C TRP A 417 28.78 -10.63 6.22
N ASP A 418 29.89 -10.96 6.89
CA ASP A 418 30.15 -10.53 8.26
C ASP A 418 30.92 -9.19 8.37
N ASN A 419 31.35 -8.66 7.22
CA ASN A 419 32.05 -7.40 7.08
C ASN A 419 33.44 -7.37 7.77
N ASP A 420 34.14 -8.50 7.82
CA ASP A 420 35.49 -8.59 8.41
C ASP A 420 36.62 -8.16 7.44
N GLY A 421 36.33 -8.15 6.13
CA GLY A 421 37.21 -7.71 5.06
C GLY A 421 37.68 -8.84 4.14
N SER A 422 37.34 -10.08 4.47
CA SER A 422 37.58 -11.29 3.69
C SER A 422 36.35 -11.68 2.88
N THR A 423 36.54 -12.55 1.90
CA THR A 423 35.46 -13.12 1.07
C THR A 423 35.77 -14.57 0.66
N SER A 424 36.69 -15.22 1.36
CA SER A 424 37.24 -16.53 1.02
C SER A 424 36.68 -17.65 1.90
N GLU A 425 35.90 -17.28 2.90
CA GLU A 425 35.31 -18.10 3.93
C GLU A 425 34.25 -18.99 3.31
N THR A 426 34.41 -20.30 3.48
CA THR A 426 33.37 -21.26 3.12
C THR A 426 32.35 -21.46 4.25
N SER A 427 32.63 -20.88 5.42
CA SER A 427 31.79 -20.86 6.62
C SER A 427 32.25 -19.68 7.50
N ALA A 428 31.70 -18.49 7.24
CA ALA A 428 31.96 -17.28 8.02
C ALA A 428 31.47 -17.42 9.47
N ALA A 429 31.89 -16.49 10.32
CA ALA A 429 31.37 -16.39 11.68
C ALA A 429 29.86 -16.13 11.65
N ALA A 430 29.16 -16.54 12.72
CA ALA A 430 27.72 -16.31 12.82
C ALA A 430 27.41 -14.81 12.72
N THR A 431 26.64 -14.43 11.71
CA THR A 431 26.28 -13.03 11.43
C THR A 431 24.81 -12.93 11.03
N ASP A 432 24.15 -11.89 11.51
CA ASP A 432 22.75 -11.60 11.24
C ASP A 432 22.67 -10.72 9.98
N ILE A 433 22.25 -11.32 8.87
CA ILE A 433 22.30 -10.68 7.54
C ILE A 433 20.99 -10.03 7.14
N ASN A 434 19.96 -10.16 7.97
CA ASN A 434 18.62 -9.63 7.73
C ASN A 434 18.10 -8.73 8.85
N ASN A 435 18.94 -8.37 9.82
CA ASN A 435 18.70 -7.30 10.78
C ASN A 435 19.19 -5.96 10.27
N PHE A 436 18.26 -5.20 9.69
CA PHE A 436 18.49 -3.87 9.14
C PHE A 436 18.37 -2.75 10.20
N GLY A 437 18.14 -3.09 11.47
CA GLY A 437 17.95 -2.13 12.55
C GLY A 437 16.63 -1.36 12.47
N ILE A 438 15.65 -1.88 11.71
CA ILE A 438 14.33 -1.28 11.52
C ILE A 438 13.21 -2.18 12.04
N ILE A 439 12.05 -1.59 12.36
CA ILE A 439 10.87 -2.36 12.75
C ILE A 439 10.51 -3.33 11.61
N GLY A 440 10.22 -4.58 11.96
CA GLY A 440 9.98 -5.66 11.00
C GLY A 440 11.25 -6.38 10.52
N CYS A 441 12.43 -5.77 10.67
CA CYS A 441 13.74 -6.34 10.30
C CYS A 441 14.79 -6.10 11.40
N GLY A 442 14.42 -6.31 12.67
CA GLY A 442 15.25 -5.98 13.84
C GLY A 442 15.32 -7.08 14.89
N LEU A 443 14.88 -8.31 14.57
CA LEU A 443 14.92 -9.42 15.52
C LEU A 443 16.36 -9.91 15.69
N THR A 444 16.89 -9.77 16.90
CA THR A 444 18.28 -10.06 17.27
C THR A 444 18.52 -11.56 17.52
N THR A 445 18.24 -12.41 16.53
CA THR A 445 18.57 -13.83 16.60
C THR A 445 19.39 -14.21 15.38
N SER A 446 20.71 -14.06 15.50
CA SER A 446 21.66 -14.64 14.54
C SER A 446 21.54 -16.16 14.52
N GLY A 447 21.76 -16.77 13.35
CA GLY A 447 21.83 -18.23 13.21
C GLY A 447 20.55 -18.85 12.66
N ILE A 448 19.66 -18.04 12.08
CA ILE A 448 18.46 -18.54 11.40
C ILE A 448 18.80 -19.07 9.99
N VAL A 449 17.89 -19.88 9.48
CA VAL A 449 17.92 -20.45 8.13
C VAL A 449 16.95 -19.63 7.29
N LEU A 450 17.47 -18.99 6.24
CA LEU A 450 16.73 -18.10 5.35
C LEU A 450 16.54 -18.79 4.00
N GLU A 451 15.32 -19.22 3.70
CA GLU A 451 15.00 -19.89 2.45
C GLU A 451 14.57 -18.91 1.36
N ASP A 452 14.77 -19.26 0.09
CA ASP A 452 14.06 -18.65 -1.03
C ASP A 452 12.86 -19.52 -1.41
N TYR A 453 11.74 -18.87 -1.74
CA TYR A 453 10.52 -19.56 -2.11
C TYR A 453 10.04 -19.10 -3.48
N ASP A 454 9.53 -20.05 -4.27
CA ASP A 454 8.77 -19.75 -5.48
C ASP A 454 7.34 -19.35 -5.11
N GLU A 455 7.14 -18.09 -4.79
CA GLU A 455 5.85 -17.57 -4.37
C GLU A 455 4.83 -17.58 -5.50
N TRP A 456 5.26 -17.33 -6.74
CA TRP A 456 4.38 -17.36 -7.91
C TRP A 456 3.67 -18.71 -8.08
N ASN A 457 4.38 -19.81 -7.82
CA ASN A 457 3.78 -21.14 -7.86
C ASN A 457 2.98 -21.52 -6.61
N ASN A 458 3.06 -20.73 -5.54
CA ASN A 458 2.38 -20.95 -4.27
C ASN A 458 1.23 -19.95 -3.98
N LEU A 459 0.91 -19.03 -4.90
CA LEU A 459 -0.22 -18.10 -4.76
C LEU A 459 -1.56 -18.82 -4.61
N GLN A 460 -2.38 -18.39 -3.65
CA GLN A 460 -3.70 -18.94 -3.39
C GLN A 460 -4.83 -18.00 -3.83
N PHE A 461 -5.32 -18.20 -5.05
CA PHE A 461 -6.36 -17.34 -5.66
C PHE A 461 -7.78 -17.56 -5.11
N ASN A 462 -8.06 -18.70 -4.48
CA ASN A 462 -9.40 -19.00 -3.99
C ASN A 462 -9.54 -18.69 -2.50
N PHE A 463 -9.93 -17.45 -2.19
CA PHE A 463 -10.24 -16.99 -0.82
C PHE A 463 -11.62 -17.46 -0.31
N ARG A 464 -12.45 -18.12 -1.12
CA ARG A 464 -13.82 -18.49 -0.72
C ARG A 464 -13.90 -19.77 0.11
N THR A 465 -13.08 -20.74 -0.24
CA THR A 465 -13.21 -22.13 0.26
C THR A 465 -11.90 -22.73 0.74
N THR A 466 -10.82 -21.95 0.79
CA THR A 466 -9.52 -22.47 1.25
C THR A 466 -9.52 -22.61 2.77
N THR A 467 -9.00 -23.71 3.30
CA THR A 467 -8.91 -23.93 4.74
C THR A 467 -7.98 -22.89 5.39
N GLY A 468 -8.55 -22.07 6.27
CA GLY A 468 -7.87 -20.92 6.87
C GLY A 468 -8.18 -19.58 6.15
N ALA A 469 -8.86 -19.64 5.00
CA ALA A 469 -9.45 -18.45 4.39
C ALA A 469 -10.46 -17.86 5.34
N GLN A 470 -10.38 -16.55 5.50
CA GLN A 470 -11.28 -15.84 6.36
C GLN A 470 -12.62 -15.62 5.63
N THR A 471 -13.69 -15.37 6.39
CA THR A 471 -15.01 -15.11 5.80
C THR A 471 -14.94 -13.89 4.89
N MET A 472 -15.55 -13.99 3.71
CA MET A 472 -15.72 -12.83 2.80
C MET A 472 -16.36 -11.67 3.57
N ASP A 473 -15.77 -10.48 3.46
CA ASP A 473 -16.24 -9.23 4.09
C ASP A 473 -16.34 -9.30 5.63
N GLY A 474 -15.43 -10.04 6.30
CA GLY A 474 -15.43 -10.20 7.74
C GLY A 474 -14.49 -9.23 8.47
N THR A 475 -14.98 -8.51 9.47
CA THR A 475 -14.13 -7.66 10.34
C THR A 475 -13.02 -8.47 11.01
N HIS A 476 -11.75 -8.18 10.71
CA HIS A 476 -10.62 -8.93 11.26
C HIS A 476 -10.01 -8.32 12.53
N SER A 477 -9.92 -9.14 13.58
CA SER A 477 -9.12 -8.88 14.79
C SER A 477 -7.65 -9.29 14.63
N SER A 478 -7.27 -9.90 13.51
CA SER A 478 -5.96 -10.52 13.26
C SER A 478 -5.18 -9.95 12.07
N ALA A 479 -5.70 -8.92 11.40
CA ALA A 479 -5.01 -8.23 10.28
C ALA A 479 -3.78 -7.40 10.71
N HIS A 480 -3.36 -7.55 11.97
CA HIS A 480 -2.30 -6.76 12.61
C HIS A 480 -1.08 -7.60 12.99
N LYS A 481 -0.97 -8.84 12.49
CA LYS A 481 0.06 -9.79 12.97
C LYS A 481 1.43 -9.60 12.34
N THR A 482 1.57 -8.79 11.29
CA THR A 482 2.85 -8.46 10.69
C THR A 482 3.03 -6.93 10.71
N ALA A 483 4.21 -6.48 11.13
CA ALA A 483 4.46 -5.06 11.35
C ALA A 483 4.76 -4.38 10.02
N GLU A 484 3.77 -3.75 9.40
CA GLU A 484 3.84 -3.12 8.08
C GLU A 484 4.87 -2.00 7.91
N LEU A 485 5.39 -1.82 6.68
CA LEU A 485 6.27 -0.69 6.36
C LEU A 485 5.50 0.61 6.61
N THR A 486 5.98 1.45 7.54
CA THR A 486 5.36 2.73 7.89
C THR A 486 6.21 3.89 7.38
N ALA A 487 5.62 5.09 7.28
CA ALA A 487 6.35 6.30 6.91
C ALA A 487 7.57 6.59 7.84
N PRO A 488 7.47 6.42 9.19
CA PRO A 488 8.62 6.53 10.08
C PRO A 488 9.69 5.47 9.87
N ILE A 489 9.31 4.22 9.57
CA ILE A 489 10.28 3.16 9.23
C ILE A 489 11.03 3.57 7.97
N ALA A 490 10.32 3.99 6.94
CA ALA A 490 10.89 4.49 5.70
C ALA A 490 11.84 5.70 5.92
N ALA A 491 11.48 6.64 6.80
CA ALA A 491 12.34 7.77 7.13
C ALA A 491 13.63 7.34 7.86
N ASN A 492 13.53 6.38 8.79
CA ASN A 492 14.70 5.83 9.49
C ASN A 492 15.64 5.07 8.53
N VAL A 493 15.08 4.29 7.60
CA VAL A 493 15.83 3.62 6.52
C VAL A 493 16.59 4.65 5.69
N THR A 494 15.87 5.68 5.24
CA THR A 494 16.42 6.78 4.45
C THR A 494 17.60 7.45 5.17
N GLN A 495 17.44 7.76 6.45
CA GLN A 495 18.44 8.38 7.28
C GLN A 495 19.69 7.50 7.42
N SER A 496 19.53 6.21 7.77
CA SER A 496 20.65 5.25 7.86
C SER A 496 21.42 5.11 6.55
N LEU A 497 20.75 5.28 5.40
CA LEU A 497 21.37 5.17 4.08
C LEU A 497 22.10 6.43 3.63
N TYR A 498 21.63 7.61 4.04
CA TYR A 498 22.43 8.82 3.94
C TYR A 498 23.66 8.75 4.85
N ASP A 499 23.51 8.26 6.08
CA ASP A 499 24.63 8.10 7.03
C ASP A 499 25.67 7.07 6.54
N SER A 500 25.23 6.07 5.76
CA SER A 500 26.10 5.07 5.12
C SER A 500 26.66 5.50 3.76
N GLY A 501 26.28 6.68 3.27
CA GLY A 501 26.69 7.24 1.99
C GLY A 501 26.19 6.54 0.72
N LEU A 502 25.15 5.72 0.85
CA LEU A 502 24.51 5.01 -0.25
C LEU A 502 23.47 5.88 -0.98
N LEU A 503 22.90 6.86 -0.28
CA LEU A 503 22.08 7.90 -0.86
C LEU A 503 22.89 9.18 -1.09
N TRP A 504 22.61 9.87 -2.20
CA TRP A 504 23.29 11.13 -2.47
C TRP A 504 22.43 12.29 -2.02
N LYS A 505 23.03 13.25 -1.33
CA LYS A 505 22.38 14.48 -0.88
C LYS A 505 22.64 15.60 -1.87
N MET A 506 21.61 16.35 -2.24
CA MET A 506 21.78 17.57 -3.03
C MET A 506 21.70 18.82 -2.13
N ALA A 507 22.55 19.80 -2.42
CA ALA A 507 22.56 21.11 -1.76
C ALA A 507 22.55 22.25 -2.79
N GLY A 508 21.74 23.28 -2.53
CA GLY A 508 21.51 24.39 -3.45
C GLY A 508 20.02 24.63 -3.69
N PHE A 509 19.61 25.38 -4.72
CA PHE A 509 20.48 26.18 -5.58
C PHE A 509 21.16 27.33 -4.82
N TYR A 510 22.40 27.63 -5.21
CA TYR A 510 23.15 28.77 -4.70
C TYR A 510 22.89 30.04 -5.52
N HIS A 511 23.26 31.18 -4.95
CA HIS A 511 23.08 32.50 -5.56
C HIS A 511 23.58 32.52 -7.03
N PRO A 512 22.77 33.01 -7.99
CA PRO A 512 21.68 34.01 -7.85
C PRO A 512 20.27 33.45 -7.61
N VAL A 513 20.12 32.15 -7.37
CA VAL A 513 18.82 31.56 -7.09
C VAL A 513 18.64 31.43 -5.58
N ASP A 514 17.55 31.97 -5.07
CA ASP A 514 17.15 31.88 -3.69
C ASP A 514 16.19 30.68 -3.50
N MET A 515 16.42 29.90 -2.46
CA MET A 515 15.70 28.65 -2.14
C MET A 515 14.73 28.85 -0.96
N ASN A 516 14.18 27.75 -0.43
CA ASN A 516 13.33 27.74 0.76
C ASN A 516 12.00 28.50 0.58
N GLY A 517 11.30 28.24 -0.52
CA GLY A 517 9.99 28.82 -0.82
C GLY A 517 10.02 30.24 -1.39
N VAL A 518 11.21 30.78 -1.67
CA VAL A 518 11.35 32.09 -2.33
C VAL A 518 11.02 31.97 -3.82
N VAL A 519 10.25 32.94 -4.32
CA VAL A 519 9.95 33.08 -5.75
C VAL A 519 10.94 34.04 -6.41
N ASN A 520 11.84 33.48 -7.21
CA ASN A 520 12.88 34.21 -7.91
C ASN A 520 12.30 35.04 -9.06
N THR A 521 12.65 36.33 -9.16
CA THR A 521 12.14 37.20 -10.25
C THR A 521 13.21 37.46 -11.30
N VAL A 522 12.96 37.06 -12.54
CA VAL A 522 13.92 37.19 -13.65
C VAL A 522 13.24 37.66 -14.93
N LYS A 523 13.94 38.44 -15.75
CA LYS A 523 13.39 38.87 -17.05
C LYS A 523 13.25 37.67 -17.99
N GLY A 524 12.14 37.59 -18.73
CA GLY A 524 11.95 36.54 -19.75
C GLY A 524 13.07 36.52 -20.80
N GLY A 525 13.54 35.34 -21.20
CA GLY A 525 14.65 35.17 -22.14
C GLY A 525 16.05 35.35 -21.55
N GLN A 526 16.20 35.48 -20.24
CA GLN A 526 17.51 35.54 -19.56
C GLN A 526 18.08 34.15 -19.29
N SER A 527 19.40 34.07 -19.12
CA SER A 527 20.06 32.85 -18.65
C SER A 527 20.19 32.92 -17.13
N VAL A 528 19.66 31.91 -16.43
CA VAL A 528 19.78 31.76 -14.98
C VAL A 528 20.78 30.64 -14.70
N PRO A 529 21.91 30.92 -14.01
CA PRO A 529 22.83 29.89 -13.59
C PRO A 529 22.28 29.19 -12.33
N LEU A 530 21.93 27.93 -12.47
CA LEU A 530 21.50 27.05 -11.40
C LEU A 530 22.73 26.30 -10.88
N LYS A 531 23.15 26.66 -9.68
CA LYS A 531 24.37 26.16 -9.06
C LYS A 531 24.04 25.27 -7.88
N PHE A 532 24.65 24.11 -7.79
CA PHE A 532 24.32 23.14 -6.74
C PHE A 532 25.46 22.13 -6.57
N GLU A 533 25.46 21.43 -5.45
CA GLU A 533 26.40 20.35 -5.15
C GLU A 533 25.63 19.04 -4.95
N VAL A 534 26.35 17.93 -5.10
CA VAL A 534 25.85 16.58 -4.84
C VAL A 534 26.89 15.85 -4.00
N PHE A 535 26.48 15.21 -2.91
CA PHE A 535 27.35 14.53 -1.96
C PHE A 535 26.93 13.08 -1.78
N ASP A 536 27.85 12.18 -1.50
CA ASP A 536 27.59 10.77 -1.20
C ASP A 536 27.09 10.52 0.24
N GLY A 537 26.09 11.27 0.73
CA GLY A 537 25.50 11.03 2.05
C GLY A 537 25.18 12.29 2.84
N ILE A 538 24.96 12.13 4.15
CA ILE A 538 24.83 13.26 5.09
C ILE A 538 25.83 13.15 6.26
N PRO A 539 26.23 14.28 6.87
CA PRO A 539 25.92 15.66 6.48
C PRO A 539 26.47 16.01 5.09
N ALA A 540 25.80 16.91 4.36
CA ALA A 540 26.31 17.43 3.09
C ALA A 540 27.75 17.92 3.31
N GLY A 541 28.73 17.28 2.66
CA GLY A 541 30.16 17.44 2.96
C GLY A 541 30.95 16.16 3.23
N THR A 542 30.41 14.98 2.94
CA THR A 542 31.15 13.71 2.88
C THR A 542 32.12 13.72 1.69
N THR A 543 31.79 13.08 0.57
CA THR A 543 32.50 13.16 -0.70
C THR A 543 31.62 13.86 -1.72
N GLU A 544 32.12 14.96 -2.26
CA GLU A 544 31.45 15.64 -3.35
C GLU A 544 31.52 14.81 -4.64
N ARG A 545 30.37 14.65 -5.28
CA ARG A 545 30.20 14.03 -6.59
C ARG A 545 30.51 15.08 -7.65
N THR A 546 31.34 14.73 -8.63
CA THR A 546 31.84 15.69 -9.64
C THR A 546 31.50 15.29 -11.08
N SER A 547 30.91 14.09 -11.27
CA SER A 547 30.57 13.59 -12.60
C SER A 547 29.25 14.19 -13.08
N VAL A 548 29.23 14.73 -14.29
CA VAL A 548 27.97 15.22 -14.89
C VAL A 548 26.98 14.10 -15.18
N LEU A 549 27.41 12.83 -15.19
CA LEU A 549 26.53 11.65 -15.31
C LEU A 549 25.75 11.37 -14.02
N ASP A 550 26.13 12.01 -12.91
CA ASP A 550 25.44 11.90 -11.63
C ASP A 550 24.12 12.67 -11.60
N ILE A 551 23.81 13.42 -12.67
CA ILE A 551 22.58 14.17 -12.85
C ILE A 551 21.73 13.50 -13.93
N SER A 552 20.56 13.00 -13.56
CA SER A 552 19.68 12.24 -14.44
C SER A 552 18.79 13.14 -15.28
N LYS A 553 18.32 14.24 -14.69
CA LYS A 553 17.24 15.03 -15.27
C LYS A 553 17.33 16.51 -14.94
N PHE A 554 16.91 17.33 -15.90
CA PHE A 554 16.70 18.76 -15.72
C PHE A 554 15.41 19.21 -16.41
N THR A 555 14.45 19.70 -15.64
CA THR A 555 13.10 20.04 -16.16
C THR A 555 12.68 21.45 -15.81
N GLN A 556 11.85 22.03 -16.68
CA GLN A 556 11.03 23.20 -16.38
C GLN A 556 9.57 22.86 -16.56
N ALA A 557 8.69 23.48 -15.77
CA ALA A 557 7.25 23.41 -16.02
C ALA A 557 6.60 24.76 -15.72
N LYS A 558 5.61 25.14 -16.55
CA LYS A 558 4.82 26.34 -16.32
C LYS A 558 3.75 26.04 -15.28
N LEU A 559 3.63 26.91 -14.28
CA LEU A 559 2.59 26.83 -13.26
C LEU A 559 1.29 27.49 -13.76
N PRO A 560 0.11 26.98 -13.37
CA PRO A 560 -1.18 27.56 -13.75
C PRO A 560 -1.37 28.99 -13.22
N SER A 561 -0.79 29.29 -12.05
CA SER A 561 -0.89 30.58 -11.37
C SER A 561 0.45 30.98 -10.75
N CYS A 562 0.61 32.29 -10.49
CA CYS A 562 1.69 32.88 -9.70
C CYS A 562 1.32 33.08 -8.22
N THR A 563 0.17 32.57 -7.79
CA THR A 563 -0.31 32.66 -6.40
C THR A 563 -0.26 31.33 -5.66
N ASP A 564 -0.06 30.24 -6.40
CA ASP A 564 0.00 28.89 -5.88
C ASP A 564 1.16 28.16 -6.56
N PHE A 565 2.28 28.10 -5.84
CA PHE A 565 3.50 27.42 -6.28
C PHE A 565 3.55 25.94 -5.83
N ALA A 566 2.50 25.46 -5.15
CA ALA A 566 2.32 24.05 -4.80
C ALA A 566 1.39 23.31 -5.79
N ALA A 567 0.74 24.04 -6.71
CA ALA A 567 -0.11 23.46 -7.75
C ALA A 567 0.67 22.58 -8.73
N THR A 568 0.07 21.45 -9.11
CA THR A 568 0.61 20.53 -10.12
C THR A 568 0.80 21.24 -11.47
N PRO A 569 2.01 21.22 -12.05
CA PRO A 569 2.25 21.86 -13.35
C PRO A 569 1.50 21.14 -14.47
N ALA A 570 0.97 21.90 -15.44
CA ALA A 570 0.17 21.35 -16.53
C ALA A 570 1.02 20.60 -17.58
N ASP A 571 2.30 20.97 -17.75
CA ASP A 571 3.22 20.36 -18.71
C ASP A 571 4.68 20.57 -18.28
N ALA A 572 5.39 19.49 -17.96
CA ALA A 572 6.84 19.51 -17.75
C ALA A 572 7.56 19.28 -19.08
N ILE A 573 8.53 20.14 -19.39
CA ILE A 573 9.37 20.03 -20.58
C ILE A 573 10.79 19.70 -20.13
N GLU A 574 11.34 18.62 -20.69
CA GLU A 574 12.76 18.29 -20.57
C GLU A 574 13.60 19.40 -21.17
N ILE A 575 14.57 19.88 -20.41
CA ILE A 575 15.54 20.83 -20.92
C ILE A 575 16.62 19.99 -21.60
N THR A 576 16.37 19.60 -22.86
CA THR A 576 17.34 18.83 -23.64
C THR A 576 18.52 19.70 -24.02
N ASN A 577 19.72 19.25 -23.66
CA ASN A 577 21.01 19.85 -23.99
C ASN A 577 21.24 19.89 -25.51
N THR A 578 20.67 20.88 -26.21
CA THR A 578 21.00 21.16 -27.61
C THR A 578 21.57 22.57 -27.71
N GLY A 579 22.91 22.62 -27.87
CA GLY A 579 23.63 23.79 -28.37
C GLY A 579 24.18 24.75 -27.30
N GLY A 580 25.35 24.41 -26.72
CA GLY A 580 26.34 25.44 -26.37
C GLY A 580 26.35 26.04 -24.95
N THR A 581 25.52 25.58 -24.01
CA THR A 581 25.81 25.69 -22.57
C THR A 581 25.33 24.45 -21.84
N SER A 582 26.30 23.58 -21.55
CA SER A 582 26.20 22.27 -20.92
C SER A 582 26.10 22.37 -19.40
N LEU A 583 25.35 21.46 -18.77
CA LEU A 583 25.63 21.05 -17.40
C LEU A 583 27.15 20.81 -17.30
N LYS A 584 27.80 21.49 -16.36
CA LYS A 584 29.23 21.35 -16.10
C LYS A 584 29.47 21.26 -14.62
N TYR A 585 30.55 20.58 -14.25
CA TYR A 585 31.12 20.68 -12.92
C TYR A 585 32.22 21.76 -12.95
N ASP A 586 32.07 22.80 -12.13
CA ASP A 586 33.05 23.87 -11.98
C ASP A 586 34.03 23.53 -10.86
N THR A 587 35.22 23.04 -11.23
CA THR A 587 36.24 22.62 -10.28
C THR A 587 36.85 23.75 -9.46
N THR A 588 36.68 25.02 -9.89
CA THR A 588 37.17 26.18 -9.12
C THR A 588 36.18 26.57 -8.04
N ALA A 589 34.89 26.48 -8.36
CA ALA A 589 33.82 26.80 -7.43
C ALA A 589 33.38 25.60 -6.56
N GLY A 590 33.76 24.37 -6.92
CA GLY A 590 33.33 23.14 -6.24
C GLY A 590 31.82 22.95 -6.33
N GLN A 591 31.24 23.04 -7.53
CA GLN A 591 29.80 22.89 -7.72
C GLN A 591 29.43 22.59 -9.18
N PHE A 592 28.27 21.98 -9.38
CA PHE A 592 27.62 21.92 -10.68
C PHE A 592 27.04 23.29 -11.07
N GLN A 593 27.03 23.58 -12.36
CA GLN A 593 26.33 24.72 -12.95
C GLN A 593 25.53 24.28 -14.18
N ALA A 594 24.21 24.44 -14.12
CA ALA A 594 23.30 24.34 -15.26
C ALA A 594 22.78 25.73 -15.65
N ASN A 595 22.88 26.11 -16.92
CA ASN A 595 22.38 27.41 -17.38
C ASN A 595 20.98 27.25 -17.98
N TRP A 596 19.96 27.70 -17.26
CA TRP A 596 18.59 27.67 -17.71
C TRP A 596 18.24 28.94 -18.49
N LYS A 597 17.91 28.79 -19.77
CA LYS A 597 17.39 29.89 -20.59
C LYS A 597 15.89 30.03 -20.37
N THR A 598 15.47 31.10 -19.69
CA THR A 598 14.06 31.30 -19.36
C THR A 598 13.22 31.52 -20.62
N PRO A 599 11.98 31.00 -20.67
CA PRO A 599 11.04 31.33 -21.73
C PRO A 599 10.80 32.83 -21.86
N LYS A 600 10.51 33.32 -23.07
CA LYS A 600 10.18 34.74 -23.33
C LYS A 600 8.69 35.02 -23.06
N LEU A 601 8.22 34.65 -21.87
CA LEU A 601 6.81 34.74 -21.49
C LEU A 601 6.67 35.57 -20.20
N PRO A 602 6.45 36.89 -20.30
CA PRO A 602 6.33 37.73 -19.11
C PRO A 602 5.06 37.40 -18.31
N ASN A 603 5.08 37.70 -17.01
CA ASN A 603 4.02 37.43 -16.05
C ASN A 603 3.60 35.95 -15.95
N THR A 604 4.51 35.03 -16.24
CA THR A 604 4.30 33.58 -16.05
C THR A 604 5.17 33.06 -14.92
N CYS A 605 4.69 32.03 -14.23
CA CYS A 605 5.40 31.37 -13.15
C CYS A 605 5.84 29.96 -13.56
N TRP A 606 7.01 29.58 -13.08
CA TRP A 606 7.71 28.37 -13.50
C TRP A 606 8.32 27.68 -12.30
N VAL A 607 8.35 26.36 -12.37
CA VAL A 607 9.14 25.50 -11.48
C VAL A 607 10.27 24.89 -12.30
N VAL A 608 11.45 24.80 -11.70
CA VAL A 608 12.64 24.19 -12.29
C VAL A 608 13.19 23.15 -11.32
N LYS A 609 13.48 21.95 -11.84
CA LYS A 609 13.93 20.80 -11.03
C LYS A 609 15.17 20.15 -11.62
N VAL A 610 16.17 19.87 -10.78
CA VAL A 610 17.33 19.01 -11.08
C VAL A 610 17.18 17.71 -10.29
N ASN A 611 17.50 16.57 -10.89
CA ASN A 611 17.48 15.26 -10.22
C ASN A 611 18.84 14.57 -10.25
N ALA A 612 19.23 13.96 -9.13
CA ALA A 612 20.34 13.03 -9.03
C ALA A 612 20.01 11.69 -9.69
N THR A 613 21.04 10.98 -10.16
CA THR A 613 20.89 9.68 -10.84
C THR A 613 20.68 8.52 -9.88
N ASN A 614 21.29 8.51 -8.68
CA ASN A 614 21.29 7.33 -7.83
C ASN A 614 19.99 7.13 -7.04
N ASN A 615 19.30 8.18 -6.63
CA ASN A 615 18.15 8.11 -5.73
C ASN A 615 16.99 9.04 -6.11
N GLY A 616 17.08 9.71 -7.26
CA GLY A 616 16.06 10.66 -7.70
C GLY A 616 15.95 11.93 -6.83
N GLU A 617 16.83 12.13 -5.85
CA GLU A 617 16.85 13.35 -5.02
C GLU A 617 16.88 14.57 -5.92
N SER A 618 16.18 15.63 -5.51
CA SER A 618 16.00 16.79 -6.36
C SER A 618 16.08 18.11 -5.63
N LEU A 619 16.48 19.13 -6.39
CA LEU A 619 16.39 20.53 -6.00
C LEU A 619 15.35 21.22 -6.86
N THR A 620 14.46 21.96 -6.20
CA THR A 620 13.34 22.66 -6.85
C THR A 620 13.41 24.15 -6.56
N ALA A 621 13.35 24.97 -7.60
CA ALA A 621 13.25 26.43 -7.48
C ALA A 621 12.05 26.99 -8.26
N TYR A 622 11.48 28.06 -7.71
CA TYR A 622 10.32 28.74 -8.27
C TYR A 622 10.72 30.10 -8.86
N PHE A 623 10.17 30.42 -10.02
CA PHE A 623 10.47 31.64 -10.75
C PHE A 623 9.20 32.36 -11.21
N LYS A 624 9.22 33.70 -11.14
CA LYS A 624 8.28 34.59 -11.82
C LYS A 624 9.03 35.37 -12.91
N LEU A 625 8.55 35.24 -14.14
CA LEU A 625 9.13 35.95 -15.28
C LEU A 625 8.52 37.34 -15.41
N LYS A 626 9.36 38.37 -15.52
CA LYS A 626 8.97 39.76 -15.76
C LYS A 626 9.27 40.24 -17.17
#